data_AF-A0A2G6EQP1-F1
#
_entry.id   AF-A0A2G6EQP1-F1
#
_cell.length_a   1.000
_cell.length_b   1.000
_cell.length_c   1.000
_cell.angle_alpha   90.00
_cell.angle_beta   90.00
_cell.angle_gamma   90.00
#
_symmetry.space_group_name_H-M   'P 1'
#
loop_
_entity.id
_entity.type
_entity.pdbx_description
1 polymer ?
#
loop_
_entity_poly.entity_id
_entity_poly.type
_entity_poly.pdbx_seq_one_letter_code
_entity_poly.pdbx_strand_id
1 'polypeptide(L)'
;MNITNKLLSIAFLNIIFMAVLAVIYGLVKDRMDYAAAASLEISDYRMIARSLKYGLLLVMLTFGVFFMYELLKGLRIHPAQYILVGAALSVFYVLLLAFSEKIGFASAYLLASAACIGLIVWYLQFVLAQRSAVFLVGGLLTSGYAVMFVLLRLSDYSLIVGSVLLFVMLFAVMYATRHVDWYALEKK
;
A
#
# COMPACT_ATOMS: atom_id res chain seq x y z
N MET A 1 2.54 6.99 -24.82
CA MET A 1 3.47 6.32 -23.91
C MET A 1 3.16 4.84 -23.97
N ASN A 2 4.05 4.05 -24.58
CA ASN A 2 3.88 2.61 -24.74
C ASN A 2 3.75 1.94 -23.38
N ILE A 3 3.02 0.84 -23.31
CA ILE A 3 2.74 0.10 -22.07
C ILE A 3 4.03 -0.37 -21.39
N THR A 4 5.06 -0.70 -22.16
CA THR A 4 6.40 -1.03 -21.67
C THR A 4 7.01 0.09 -20.83
N ASN A 5 6.91 1.35 -21.28
CA ASN A 5 7.42 2.50 -20.53
C ASN A 5 6.63 2.75 -19.24
N LYS A 6 5.33 2.41 -19.23
CA LYS A 6 4.50 2.50 -18.03
C LYS A 6 4.85 1.42 -17.01
N LEU A 7 4.98 0.18 -17.45
CA LEU A 7 5.42 -0.92 -16.59
C LEU A 7 6.78 -0.63 -15.97
N LEU A 8 7.73 -0.12 -16.77
CA LEU A 8 9.03 0.33 -16.26
C LEU A 8 8.89 1.47 -15.25
N SER A 9 8.03 2.46 -15.51
CA SER A 9 7.79 3.56 -14.57
C SER A 9 7.17 3.09 -13.25
N ILE A 10 6.21 2.16 -13.28
CA ILE A 10 5.59 1.60 -12.07
C ILE A 10 6.59 0.74 -11.30
N ALA A 11 7.39 -0.08 -12.00
CA ALA A 11 8.45 -0.87 -11.37
C ALA A 11 9.49 0.05 -10.70
N PHE A 12 9.94 1.09 -11.39
CA PHE A 12 10.84 2.10 -10.83
C PHE A 12 10.24 2.79 -9.60
N LEU A 13 8.95 3.14 -9.64
CA LEU A 13 8.28 3.76 -8.51
C LEU A 13 8.15 2.82 -7.30
N ASN A 14 7.91 1.53 -7.52
CA ASN A 14 7.93 0.54 -6.45
C ASN A 14 9.33 0.42 -5.81
N ILE A 15 10.40 0.53 -6.59
CA ILE A 15 11.77 0.57 -6.06
C ILE A 15 12.00 1.83 -5.21
N ILE A 16 11.58 3.00 -5.68
CA ILE A 16 11.64 4.23 -4.88
C ILE A 16 10.87 4.05 -3.58
N PHE A 17 9.65 3.52 -3.65
CA PHE A 17 8.83 3.30 -2.47
C PHE A 17 9.47 2.30 -1.50
N MET A 18 10.06 1.22 -2.01
CA MET A 18 10.83 0.27 -1.22
C MET A 18 11.99 0.95 -0.49
N ALA A 19 12.72 1.86 -1.16
CA ALA A 19 13.78 2.64 -0.51
C ALA A 19 13.21 3.55 0.59
N VAL A 20 12.08 4.23 0.34
CA VAL A 20 11.41 5.06 1.35
C VAL A 20 10.99 4.21 2.57
N LEU A 21 10.38 3.05 2.36
CA LEU A 21 10.06 2.13 3.46
C LEU A 21 11.30 1.66 4.21
N ALA A 22 12.42 1.42 3.52
CA ALA A 22 13.67 1.03 4.15
C ALA A 22 14.23 2.14 5.05
N VAL A 23 14.12 3.40 4.61
CA VAL A 23 14.49 4.57 5.45
C VAL A 23 13.60 4.64 6.69
N ILE A 24 12.28 4.52 6.53
CA ILE A 24 11.34 4.55 7.67
C ILE A 24 11.59 3.38 8.62
N TYR A 25 11.90 2.18 8.08
CA TYR A 25 12.29 1.02 8.88
C TYR A 25 13.58 1.26 9.67
N GLY A 26 14.57 1.93 9.07
CA GLY A 26 15.77 2.39 9.78
C GLY A 26 15.42 3.28 10.97
N LEU A 27 14.57 4.29 10.77
CA LEU A 27 14.12 5.18 11.83
C LEU A 27 13.40 4.43 12.97
N VAL A 28 12.51 3.50 12.63
CA VAL A 28 11.80 2.67 13.63
C VAL A 28 12.77 1.78 14.38
N LYS A 29 13.76 1.21 13.69
CA LYS A 29 14.78 0.36 14.32
C LYS A 29 15.63 1.15 15.30
N ASP A 30 16.11 2.32 14.91
CA ASP A 30 16.90 3.19 15.79
C ASP A 30 16.08 3.56 17.04
N ARG A 31 14.82 3.98 16.86
CA ARG A 31 13.89 4.25 17.98
C ARG A 31 13.69 3.05 18.89
N MET A 32 13.56 1.85 18.32
CA MET A 32 13.42 0.60 19.07
C MET A 32 14.67 0.29 19.90
N ASP A 33 15.86 0.51 19.35
CA ASP A 33 17.13 0.27 20.04
C ASP A 33 17.32 1.26 21.22
N TYR A 34 16.94 2.53 21.04
CA TYR A 34 16.91 3.51 22.15
C TYR A 34 15.90 3.14 23.24
N ALA A 35 14.69 2.72 22.85
CA ALA A 35 13.66 2.28 23.80
C ALA A 35 14.10 1.04 24.60
N ALA A 36 14.79 0.11 23.95
CA ALA A 36 15.36 -1.08 24.59
C ALA A 36 16.44 -0.71 25.62
N ALA A 37 17.35 0.21 25.27
CA ALA A 37 18.37 0.71 26.20
C ALA A 37 17.74 1.44 27.40
N ALA A 38 16.60 2.11 27.20
CA ALA A 38 15.85 2.80 28.25
C ALA A 38 14.86 1.91 29.03
N SER A 39 14.78 0.60 28.73
CA SER A 39 13.82 -0.35 29.34
C SER A 39 12.34 0.04 29.17
N LEU A 40 11.99 0.75 28.08
CA LEU A 40 10.62 1.14 27.74
C LEU A 40 9.88 0.00 27.02
N GLU A 41 8.55 0.11 26.91
CA GLU A 41 7.73 -0.87 26.18
C GLU A 41 8.09 -0.93 24.67
N ILE A 42 8.52 -2.11 24.21
CA ILE A 42 9.02 -2.35 22.84
C ILE A 42 7.96 -3.03 21.94
N SER A 43 6.78 -3.37 22.48
CA SER A 43 5.73 -4.08 21.73
C SER A 43 5.28 -3.30 20.49
N ASP A 44 5.07 -1.99 20.65
CA ASP A 44 4.49 -1.15 19.61
C ASP A 44 5.49 -0.93 18.47
N TYR A 45 6.75 -0.66 18.79
CA TYR A 45 7.82 -0.57 17.78
C TYR A 45 7.99 -1.87 16.98
N ARG A 46 7.87 -3.05 17.61
CA ARG A 46 7.91 -4.34 16.89
C ARG A 46 6.74 -4.51 15.92
N MET A 47 5.53 -4.09 16.31
CA MET A 47 4.36 -4.17 15.43
C MET A 47 4.50 -3.20 14.23
N ILE A 48 5.03 -2.00 14.46
CA ILE A 48 5.29 -1.02 13.39
C ILE A 48 6.37 -1.52 12.44
N ALA A 49 7.48 -2.06 12.97
CA ALA A 49 8.54 -2.66 12.18
C ALA A 49 8.02 -3.82 11.30
N ARG A 50 7.11 -4.65 11.82
CA ARG A 50 6.42 -5.67 11.02
C ARG A 50 5.52 -5.05 9.95
N SER A 51 4.77 -4.00 10.29
CA SER A 51 3.89 -3.32 9.33
C SER A 51 4.65 -2.79 8.11
N LEU A 52 5.86 -2.26 8.33
CA LEU A 52 6.72 -1.73 7.26
C LEU A 52 7.20 -2.84 6.31
N LYS A 53 7.51 -4.04 6.83
CA LYS A 53 7.88 -5.19 6.00
C LYS A 53 6.75 -5.59 5.05
N TYR A 54 5.52 -5.50 5.52
CA TYR A 54 4.36 -5.81 4.69
C TYR A 54 3.87 -4.63 3.84
N GLY A 55 4.41 -3.43 4.05
CA GLY A 55 3.96 -2.23 3.36
C GLY A 55 4.16 -2.25 1.85
N LEU A 56 5.15 -3.00 1.37
CA LEU A 56 5.35 -3.22 -0.07
C LEU A 56 4.15 -3.93 -0.71
N LEU A 57 3.50 -4.86 0.01
CA LEU A 57 2.32 -5.57 -0.49
C LEU A 57 1.16 -4.60 -0.72
N LEU A 58 0.94 -3.66 0.20
CA LEU A 58 -0.09 -2.64 0.08
C LEU A 58 0.14 -1.74 -1.14
N VAL A 59 1.39 -1.38 -1.43
CA VAL A 59 1.73 -0.54 -2.58
C VAL A 59 1.62 -1.29 -3.89
N MET A 60 2.14 -2.52 -3.96
CA MET A 60 2.01 -3.37 -5.14
C MET A 60 0.54 -3.59 -5.49
N LEU A 61 -0.30 -3.84 -4.49
CA LEU A 61 -1.74 -3.96 -4.66
C LEU A 61 -2.36 -2.65 -5.21
N THR A 62 -2.04 -1.52 -4.57
CA THR A 62 -2.62 -0.22 -4.93
C THR A 62 -2.23 0.20 -6.35
N PHE A 63 -0.93 0.14 -6.68
CA PHE A 63 -0.43 0.46 -8.01
C PHE A 63 -0.90 -0.55 -9.05
N GLY A 64 -1.01 -1.83 -8.71
CA GLY A 64 -1.56 -2.87 -9.57
C GLY A 64 -3.02 -2.59 -9.96
N VAL A 65 -3.83 -2.10 -9.03
CA VAL A 65 -5.23 -1.72 -9.29
C VAL A 65 -5.33 -0.50 -10.19
N PHE A 66 -4.52 0.54 -9.95
CA PHE A 66 -4.45 1.70 -10.84
C PHE A 66 -4.02 1.30 -12.25
N PHE A 67 -3.02 0.42 -12.37
CA PHE A 67 -2.56 -0.10 -13.64
C PHE A 67 -3.65 -0.90 -14.36
N MET A 68 -4.35 -1.79 -13.65
CA MET A 68 -5.45 -2.58 -14.21
C MET A 68 -6.61 -1.69 -14.68
N TYR A 69 -6.95 -0.67 -13.89
CA TYR A 69 -8.00 0.27 -14.24
C TYR A 69 -7.63 1.11 -15.47
N GLU A 70 -6.39 1.55 -15.56
CA GLU A 70 -5.83 2.23 -16.73
C GLU A 70 -5.83 1.33 -17.97
N LEU A 71 -5.48 0.06 -17.83
CA LEU A 71 -5.46 -0.93 -18.92
C LEU A 71 -6.87 -1.23 -19.44
N LEU A 72 -7.83 -1.43 -18.55
CA LEU A 72 -9.20 -1.81 -18.90
C LEU A 72 -10.05 -0.63 -19.40
N LYS A 73 -9.82 0.59 -18.89
CA LYS A 73 -10.65 1.77 -19.22
C LYS A 73 -9.98 2.79 -20.15
N GLY A 74 -8.72 2.58 -20.53
CA GLY A 74 -7.99 3.48 -21.43
C GLY A 74 -7.74 4.88 -20.87
N LEU A 75 -7.94 5.10 -19.56
CA LEU A 75 -7.69 6.35 -18.88
C LEU A 75 -6.19 6.51 -18.62
N ARG A 76 -5.59 7.58 -19.15
CA ARG A 76 -4.17 7.89 -18.95
C ARG A 76 -3.96 8.50 -17.56
N ILE A 77 -3.47 7.71 -16.63
CA ILE A 77 -3.07 8.17 -15.29
C ILE A 77 -1.67 8.77 -15.40
N HIS A 78 -1.50 10.01 -14.93
CA HIS A 78 -0.19 10.68 -14.99
C HIS A 78 0.74 10.12 -13.90
N PRO A 79 2.05 9.89 -14.16
CA PRO A 79 3.00 9.38 -13.15
C PRO A 79 3.02 10.16 -11.83
N ALA A 80 2.76 11.47 -11.89
CA ALA A 80 2.63 12.32 -10.70
C ALA A 80 1.55 11.84 -9.72
N GLN A 81 0.46 11.23 -10.21
CA GLN A 81 -0.63 10.71 -9.38
C GLN A 81 -0.18 9.48 -8.60
N TYR A 82 0.59 8.60 -9.23
CA TYR A 82 1.19 7.46 -8.55
C TYR A 82 2.18 7.90 -7.46
N ILE A 83 2.98 8.94 -7.71
CA ILE A 83 3.90 9.50 -6.71
C ILE A 83 3.12 10.08 -5.51
N LEU A 84 2.05 10.83 -5.75
CA LEU A 84 1.23 11.41 -4.68
C LEU A 84 0.54 10.33 -3.83
N VAL A 85 0.00 9.29 -4.46
CA VAL A 85 -0.58 8.13 -3.75
C VAL A 85 0.52 7.40 -2.96
N GLY A 86 1.67 7.15 -3.58
CA GLY A 86 2.83 6.57 -2.90
C GLY A 86 3.25 7.40 -1.68
N ALA A 87 3.34 8.72 -1.81
CA ALA A 87 3.65 9.60 -0.70
C ALA A 87 2.61 9.50 0.43
N ALA A 88 1.32 9.45 0.11
CA ALA A 88 0.27 9.25 1.12
C ALA A 88 0.40 7.90 1.85
N LEU A 89 0.76 6.82 1.12
CA LEU A 89 1.04 5.50 1.71
C LEU A 89 2.31 5.51 2.58
N SER A 90 3.33 6.30 2.25
CA SER A 90 4.51 6.48 3.10
C SER A 90 4.17 7.26 4.37
N VAL A 91 3.39 8.35 4.25
CA VAL A 91 2.98 9.20 5.36
C VAL A 91 2.16 8.42 6.40
N PHE A 92 1.38 7.42 5.96
CA PHE A 92 0.70 6.50 6.88
C PHE A 92 1.66 5.89 7.92
N TYR A 93 2.85 5.41 7.53
CA TYR A 93 3.79 4.79 8.48
C TYR A 93 4.42 5.79 9.44
N VAL A 94 4.64 7.02 8.96
CA VAL A 94 5.16 8.11 9.82
C VAL A 94 4.10 8.53 10.84
N LEU A 95 2.83 8.65 10.43
CA LEU A 95 1.71 8.92 11.33
C LEU A 95 1.50 7.77 12.33
N LEU A 96 1.58 6.52 11.87
CA LEU A 96 1.46 5.34 12.72
C LEU A 96 2.54 5.35 13.80
N LEU A 97 3.80 5.64 13.43
CA LEU A 97 4.90 5.80 14.39
C LEU A 97 4.60 6.90 15.41
N ALA A 98 4.31 8.12 14.95
CA ALA A 98 4.10 9.26 15.83
C ALA A 98 2.90 9.09 16.77
N PHE A 99 1.79 8.52 16.31
CA PHE A 99 0.59 8.32 17.13
C PHE A 99 0.71 7.12 18.07
N SER A 100 1.39 6.05 17.64
CA SER A 100 1.58 4.87 18.51
C SER A 100 2.28 5.25 19.81
N GLU A 101 3.21 6.20 19.78
CA GLU A 101 3.93 6.70 20.96
C GLU A 101 3.03 7.41 21.99
N LYS A 102 1.81 7.82 21.62
CA LYS A 102 0.90 8.59 22.48
C LYS A 102 -0.36 7.83 22.89
N ILE A 103 -0.95 7.09 21.98
CA ILE A 103 -2.28 6.48 22.16
C ILE A 103 -2.28 4.95 22.00
N GLY A 104 -1.11 4.36 21.72
CA GLY A 104 -0.92 2.92 21.50
C GLY A 104 -1.15 2.47 20.05
N PHE A 105 -0.62 1.30 19.70
CA PHE A 105 -0.61 0.80 18.31
C PHE A 105 -2.01 0.70 17.65
N ALA A 106 -3.00 0.11 18.31
CA ALA A 106 -4.28 -0.21 17.66
C ALA A 106 -5.10 1.04 17.30
N SER A 107 -5.17 2.02 18.21
CA SER A 107 -5.87 3.29 18.01
C SER A 107 -5.12 4.15 16.97
N ALA A 108 -3.79 4.21 17.06
CA ALA A 108 -2.93 4.86 16.09
C ALA A 108 -3.12 4.28 14.68
N TYR A 109 -3.21 2.95 14.56
CA TYR A 109 -3.43 2.27 13.30
C TYR A 109 -4.76 2.64 12.66
N LEU A 110 -5.86 2.61 13.43
CA LEU A 110 -7.17 2.98 12.92
C LEU A 110 -7.21 4.44 12.49
N LEU A 111 -6.63 5.35 13.28
CA LEU A 111 -6.66 6.79 12.97
C LEU A 111 -5.77 7.12 11.76
N ALA A 112 -4.55 6.56 11.70
CA ALA A 112 -3.64 6.76 10.58
C ALA A 112 -4.17 6.14 9.28
N SER A 113 -4.74 4.93 9.34
CA SER A 113 -5.33 4.28 8.16
C SER A 113 -6.57 5.02 7.68
N ALA A 114 -7.47 5.44 8.58
CA ALA A 114 -8.64 6.24 8.20
C ALA A 114 -8.25 7.58 7.56
N ALA A 115 -7.25 8.28 8.12
CA ALA A 115 -6.73 9.51 7.55
C ALA A 115 -6.11 9.30 6.17
N CYS A 116 -5.31 8.23 6.00
CA CYS A 116 -4.67 7.90 4.72
C CYS A 116 -5.70 7.51 3.65
N ILE A 117 -6.64 6.61 3.98
CA ILE A 117 -7.73 6.21 3.08
C ILE A 117 -8.58 7.43 2.71
N GLY A 118 -8.95 8.26 3.69
CA GLY A 118 -9.73 9.47 3.46
C GLY A 118 -9.02 10.45 2.52
N LEU A 119 -7.73 10.69 2.74
CA LEU A 119 -6.91 11.55 1.88
C LEU A 119 -6.83 11.02 0.44
N ILE A 120 -6.55 9.73 0.27
CA ILE A 120 -6.46 9.11 -1.07
C ILE A 120 -7.83 9.14 -1.75
N VAL A 121 -8.89 8.69 -1.08
CA VAL A 121 -10.25 8.69 -1.63
C VAL A 121 -10.67 10.11 -2.03
N TRP A 122 -10.45 11.09 -1.17
CA TRP A 122 -10.75 12.49 -1.46
C TRP A 122 -9.98 13.01 -2.68
N TYR A 123 -8.68 12.76 -2.75
CA TYR A 123 -7.86 13.14 -3.91
C TYR A 123 -8.36 12.50 -5.21
N LEU A 124 -8.69 11.21 -5.17
CA LEU A 124 -9.16 10.45 -6.32
C LEU A 124 -10.53 10.89 -6.83
N GLN A 125 -11.38 11.51 -5.99
CA GLN A 125 -12.66 12.09 -6.43
C GLN A 125 -12.48 13.18 -7.49
N PHE A 126 -11.38 13.93 -7.45
CA PHE A 126 -11.08 14.97 -8.42
C PHE A 126 -10.32 14.45 -9.63
N VAL A 127 -9.55 13.37 -9.45
CA VAL A 127 -8.69 12.80 -10.49
C VAL A 127 -9.44 11.82 -11.39
N LEU A 128 -10.29 10.97 -10.82
CA LEU A 128 -11.03 9.97 -11.59
C LEU A 128 -12.38 10.52 -12.03
N ALA A 129 -12.64 10.46 -13.34
CA ALA A 129 -13.91 10.87 -13.92
C ALA A 129 -15.12 10.05 -13.41
N GLN A 130 -14.90 8.82 -12.93
CA GLN A 130 -15.97 7.90 -12.52
C GLN A 130 -15.95 7.61 -11.02
N ARG A 131 -17.05 7.98 -10.33
CA ARG A 131 -17.26 7.74 -8.89
C ARG A 131 -17.09 6.28 -8.47
N SER A 132 -17.51 5.32 -9.32
CA SER A 132 -17.39 3.90 -9.00
C SER A 132 -15.94 3.43 -8.85
N ALA A 133 -15.00 4.04 -9.56
CA ALA A 133 -13.59 3.71 -9.47
C ALA A 133 -12.97 4.21 -8.15
N VAL A 134 -13.43 5.38 -7.69
CA VAL A 134 -13.06 5.92 -6.39
C VAL A 134 -13.53 5.00 -5.26
N PHE A 135 -14.77 4.51 -5.32
CA PHE A 135 -15.28 3.54 -4.33
C PHE A 135 -14.53 2.21 -4.39
N LEU A 136 -14.15 1.74 -5.59
CA LEU A 136 -13.35 0.53 -5.75
C LEU A 136 -11.98 0.67 -5.08
N VAL A 137 -11.25 1.77 -5.34
CA VAL A 137 -9.94 2.02 -4.72
C VAL A 137 -10.07 2.22 -3.22
N GLY A 138 -11.09 2.95 -2.76
CA GLY A 138 -11.36 3.13 -1.33
C GLY A 138 -11.63 1.80 -0.62
N GLY A 139 -12.53 0.97 -1.16
CA GLY A 139 -12.84 -0.34 -0.60
C GLY A 139 -11.64 -1.29 -0.59
N LEU A 140 -10.80 -1.23 -1.63
CA LEU A 140 -9.57 -2.01 -1.71
C LEU A 140 -8.49 -1.54 -0.73
N LEU A 141 -8.35 -0.23 -0.50
CA LEU A 141 -7.45 0.29 0.53
C LEU A 141 -7.97 -0.09 1.92
N THR A 142 -9.27 0.06 2.19
CA THR A 142 -9.87 -0.36 3.46
C THR A 142 -9.66 -1.85 3.72
N SER A 143 -9.90 -2.71 2.73
CA SER A 143 -9.65 -4.15 2.87
C SER A 143 -8.17 -4.46 3.03
N GLY A 144 -7.28 -3.77 2.29
CA GLY A 144 -5.83 -3.89 2.42
C GLY A 144 -5.33 -3.56 3.82
N TYR A 145 -5.75 -2.42 4.39
CA TYR A 145 -5.43 -2.03 5.77
C TYR A 145 -6.08 -2.97 6.81
N ALA A 146 -7.29 -3.46 6.58
CA ALA A 146 -7.91 -4.44 7.47
C ALA A 146 -7.12 -5.76 7.50
N VAL A 147 -6.72 -6.28 6.33
CA VAL A 147 -5.91 -7.50 6.22
C VAL A 147 -4.53 -7.30 6.84
N MET A 148 -3.89 -6.15 6.62
CA MET A 148 -2.65 -5.77 7.30
C MET A 148 -2.81 -5.83 8.82
N PHE A 149 -3.88 -5.28 9.38
CA PHE A 149 -4.14 -5.33 10.82
C PHE A 149 -4.27 -6.76 11.34
N VAL A 150 -4.99 -7.62 10.61
CA VAL A 150 -5.11 -9.06 10.92
C VAL A 150 -3.74 -9.75 10.88
N LEU A 151 -2.93 -9.51 9.85
CA LEU A 151 -1.58 -10.05 9.74
C LEU A 151 -0.68 -9.66 10.91
N LEU A 152 -0.82 -8.43 11.41
CA LEU A 152 -0.03 -7.93 12.54
C LEU A 152 -0.46 -8.51 13.89
N ARG A 153 -1.76 -8.83 14.05
CA ARG A 153 -2.31 -9.49 15.24
C ARG A 153 -1.96 -10.98 15.30
N LEU A 154 -1.96 -11.68 14.16
CA LEU A 154 -1.69 -13.12 14.09
C LEU A 154 -0.22 -13.40 13.77
N SER A 155 0.67 -13.18 14.74
CA SER A 155 2.12 -13.42 14.60
C SER A 155 2.46 -14.82 14.08
N ASP A 156 1.70 -15.83 14.51
CA ASP A 156 2.04 -17.23 14.27
C ASP A 156 1.46 -17.75 12.95
N TYR A 157 0.44 -17.06 12.42
CA TYR A 157 -0.25 -17.43 11.17
C TYR A 157 0.03 -16.45 10.03
N SER A 158 0.95 -15.50 10.21
CA SER A 158 1.23 -14.45 9.21
C SER A 158 1.62 -15.03 7.85
N LEU A 159 2.35 -16.15 7.82
CA LEU A 159 2.76 -16.81 6.58
C LEU A 159 1.57 -17.42 5.82
N ILE A 160 0.64 -18.05 6.55
CA ILE A 160 -0.55 -18.70 5.96
C ILE A 160 -1.51 -17.65 5.45
N VAL A 161 -1.85 -16.66 6.27
CA VAL A 161 -2.77 -15.59 5.87
C VAL A 161 -2.18 -14.78 4.70
N GLY A 162 -0.87 -14.50 4.75
CA GLY A 162 -0.17 -13.80 3.67
C GLY A 162 -0.14 -14.58 2.35
N SER A 163 0.13 -15.89 2.38
CA SER A 163 0.18 -16.71 1.17
C SER A 163 -1.20 -16.90 0.55
N VAL A 164 -2.25 -17.13 1.36
CA VAL A 164 -3.64 -17.20 0.89
C VAL A 164 -4.07 -15.87 0.28
N LEU A 165 -3.73 -14.74 0.91
CA LEU A 165 -4.03 -13.42 0.38
C LEU A 165 -3.36 -13.19 -0.99
N LEU A 166 -2.07 -13.51 -1.11
CA LEU A 166 -1.33 -13.40 -2.36
C LEU A 166 -1.95 -14.28 -3.45
N PHE A 167 -2.36 -15.50 -3.10
CA PHE A 167 -3.03 -16.40 -4.02
C PHE A 167 -4.37 -15.85 -4.52
N VAL A 168 -5.22 -15.33 -3.62
CA VAL A 168 -6.50 -14.71 -3.97
C VAL A 168 -6.30 -13.46 -4.83
N MET A 169 -5.31 -12.62 -4.50
CA MET A 169 -4.96 -11.46 -5.33
C MET A 169 -4.52 -11.87 -6.73
N LEU A 170 -3.64 -12.87 -6.84
CA LEU A 170 -3.19 -13.37 -8.13
C LEU A 170 -4.36 -13.93 -8.96
N PHE A 171 -5.23 -14.71 -8.33
CA PHE A 171 -6.46 -15.21 -8.97
C PHE A 171 -7.33 -14.06 -9.48
N ALA A 172 -7.55 -13.02 -8.67
CA ALA A 172 -8.36 -11.86 -9.06
C ALA A 172 -7.75 -11.12 -10.26
N VAL A 173 -6.42 -10.93 -10.27
CA VAL A 173 -5.68 -10.33 -11.39
C VAL A 173 -5.85 -11.18 -12.65
N MET A 174 -5.57 -12.49 -12.58
CA MET A 174 -5.71 -13.41 -13.73
C MET A 174 -7.14 -13.46 -14.27
N TYR A 175 -8.13 -13.44 -13.37
CA TYR A 175 -9.54 -13.43 -13.76
C TYR A 175 -9.92 -12.12 -14.47
N ALA A 176 -9.45 -10.97 -13.96
CA ALA A 176 -9.73 -9.66 -14.54
C ALA A 176 -9.06 -9.47 -15.92
N THR A 177 -7.86 -10.04 -16.11
CA THR A 177 -7.12 -9.91 -17.38
C THR A 177 -7.45 -10.96 -18.43
N ARG A 178 -8.35 -11.92 -18.15
CA ARG A 178 -8.61 -13.07 -19.03
C ARG A 178 -9.09 -12.72 -20.46
N HIS A 179 -9.64 -11.51 -20.66
CA HIS A 179 -10.11 -11.02 -21.96
C HIS A 179 -9.24 -9.90 -22.52
N VAL A 180 -8.08 -9.63 -21.91
CA VAL A 180 -7.14 -8.61 -22.38
C VAL A 180 -6.31 -9.20 -23.52
N ASP A 181 -6.39 -8.59 -24.69
CA ASP A 181 -5.52 -8.92 -25.82
C ASP A 181 -4.17 -8.21 -25.67
N TRP A 182 -3.20 -8.94 -25.12
CA TRP A 182 -1.85 -8.44 -24.86
C TRP A 182 -1.07 -8.07 -26.13
N TYR A 183 -1.33 -8.75 -27.25
CA TYR A 183 -0.60 -8.53 -28.50
C TYR A 183 -1.13 -7.32 -29.26
N ALA A 184 -2.43 -7.02 -29.17
CA ALA A 184 -3.01 -5.81 -29.74
C ALA A 184 -2.48 -4.52 -29.07
N LEU A 185 -2.05 -4.63 -27.82
CA LEU A 185 -1.56 -3.52 -26.98
C LEU A 185 -0.10 -3.12 -27.27
N GLU A 186 0.71 -4.02 -27.84
CA GLU A 186 2.13 -3.75 -28.16
C GLU A 186 2.31 -3.06 -29.52
N LYS A 187 1.33 -3.18 -30.43
CA LYS A 187 1.34 -2.60 -31.78
C LYS A 187 0.89 -1.14 -31.88
N LYS A 188 0.55 -0.48 -30.78
CA LYS A 188 -0.07 0.86 -30.73
C LYS A 188 0.78 1.88 -29.98
#